data_AF-A0A9E0BDJ9-F1
#
_entry.id   AF-A0A9E0BDJ9-F1
#
_cell.length_a   1.000
_cell.length_b   1.000
_cell.length_c   1.000
_cell.angle_alpha   90.00
_cell.angle_beta   90.00
_cell.angle_gamma   90.00
#
_symmetry.space_group_name_H-M   'P 1'
#
loop_
_entity.id
_entity.type
_entity.pdbx_description
1 polymer ?
#
loop_
_entity_poly.entity_id
_entity_poly.type
_entity_poly.pdbx_seq_one_letter_code
_entity_poly.pdbx_strand_id
1 'polypeptide(L)'
;IEMRTYNTVYGEWKYFTVDDGQIRLGSGDKYIVIGTIEAYNKFCAYFGKDAILPIYIEVDDGIRLMRAINREQKQEVPQYEEMCRRFLADSKDFSEEKIKEAGINQRFSNDGTIEDCIRDIKEAIKQQLL
;
A
#
# COMPACT_ATOMS: atom_id res chain seq x y z
N ILE A 1 -9.59 5.41 12.62
CA ILE A 1 -9.44 4.05 12.06
C ILE A 1 -8.04 3.51 12.31
N GLU A 2 -7.01 4.17 11.81
CA GLU A 2 -5.62 3.73 11.95
C GLU A 2 -4.76 4.91 12.45
N MET A 3 -3.72 4.60 13.23
CA MET A 3 -2.67 5.55 13.61
C MET A 3 -1.37 4.78 13.76
N ARG A 4 -0.31 5.31 13.16
CA ARG A 4 1.04 4.75 13.21
C ARG A 4 2.08 5.83 13.40
N THR A 5 3.20 5.44 13.99
CA THR A 5 4.36 6.30 14.17
C THR A 5 5.57 5.66 13.52
N TYR A 6 6.27 6.41 12.66
CA TYR A 6 7.55 6.01 12.10
C TYR A 6 8.67 6.77 12.81
N ASN A 7 9.66 6.02 13.29
CA ASN A 7 10.93 6.61 13.72
C ASN A 7 11.78 6.85 12.47
N THR A 8 11.86 8.11 12.04
CA THR A 8 12.68 8.54 10.90
C THR A 8 14.05 9.02 11.38
N VAL A 9 14.98 9.23 10.45
CA VAL A 9 16.26 9.90 10.75
C VAL A 9 16.04 11.31 11.32
N TYR A 10 14.88 11.92 11.04
CA TYR A 10 14.52 13.28 11.44
C TYR A 10 13.51 13.34 12.60
N GLY A 11 13.31 12.23 13.32
CA GLY A 11 12.38 12.14 14.46
C GLY A 11 11.09 11.38 14.16
N GLU A 12 10.11 11.47 15.06
CA GLU A 12 8.85 10.76 14.94
C GLU A 12 7.93 11.39 13.89
N TRP A 13 7.42 10.57 12.97
CA TRP A 13 6.41 10.96 11.99
C TRP A 13 5.14 10.15 12.22
N LYS A 14 4.01 10.84 12.39
CA LYS A 14 2.72 10.20 12.68
C LYS A 14 1.80 10.29 11.46
N TYR A 15 1.27 9.14 11.07
CA TYR A 15 0.21 9.04 10.06
C TYR A 15 -1.01 8.45 10.74
N PHE A 16 -2.19 8.92 10.36
CA PHE A 16 -3.43 8.37 10.87
C PHE A 16 -4.52 8.53 9.82
N THR A 17 -5.44 7.57 9.82
CA THR A 17 -6.71 7.68 9.12
C THR A 17 -7.81 7.85 10.16
N VAL A 18 -8.43 9.01 10.19
CA VAL A 18 -9.64 9.27 10.98
C VAL A 18 -10.88 8.86 10.19
N ASP A 19 -11.93 8.44 10.89
CA ASP A 19 -13.25 8.34 10.26
C ASP A 19 -13.91 9.72 10.37
N ASP A 20 -13.98 10.43 9.25
CA ASP A 20 -14.63 11.73 9.12
C ASP A 20 -15.98 11.64 8.37
N GLY A 21 -16.50 10.42 8.18
CA GLY A 21 -17.76 10.17 7.50
C GLY A 21 -17.70 10.18 5.97
N GLN A 22 -16.50 10.32 5.36
CA GLN A 22 -16.36 10.26 3.90
C GLN A 22 -16.62 8.87 3.32
N ILE A 23 -16.24 7.80 4.04
CA ILE A 23 -16.44 6.42 3.61
C ILE A 23 -17.78 5.92 4.17
N ARG A 24 -18.76 5.76 3.30
CA ARG A 24 -20.12 5.33 3.68
C ARG A 24 -20.40 3.95 3.09
N LEU A 25 -20.36 2.92 3.93
CA LEU A 25 -20.74 1.58 3.50
C LEU A 25 -22.24 1.53 3.15
N GLY A 26 -22.58 0.78 2.11
CA GLY A 26 -23.97 0.59 1.69
C GLY A 26 -24.59 1.74 0.86
N SER A 27 -23.88 2.86 0.63
CA SER A 27 -24.39 3.94 -0.25
C SER A 27 -24.40 3.55 -1.74
N GLY A 28 -23.72 2.47 -2.11
CA GLY A 28 -23.41 2.10 -3.49
C GLY A 28 -22.10 2.70 -4.00
N ASP A 29 -21.56 3.72 -3.34
CA ASP A 29 -20.27 4.32 -3.65
C ASP A 29 -19.13 3.30 -3.43
N LYS A 30 -18.08 3.42 -4.25
CA LYS A 30 -16.84 2.64 -4.12
C LYS A 30 -15.67 3.58 -3.91
N TYR A 31 -14.76 3.18 -3.03
CA TYR A 31 -13.64 4.01 -2.59
C TYR A 31 -12.33 3.26 -2.84
N ILE A 32 -11.28 4.01 -3.19
CA ILE A 32 -9.92 3.48 -3.32
C ILE A 32 -9.08 4.13 -2.23
N VAL A 33 -8.41 3.31 -1.42
CA VAL A 33 -7.54 3.76 -0.35
C VAL A 33 -6.15 3.15 -0.57
N ILE A 34 -5.12 3.98 -0.47
CA ILE A 34 -3.72 3.54 -0.53
C ILE A 34 -3.22 3.43 0.90
N GLY A 35 -2.71 2.25 1.26
CA GLY A 35 -2.19 1.99 2.59
C GLY A 35 -1.23 0.80 2.61
N THR A 36 -0.63 0.57 3.76
CA THR A 36 0.18 -0.64 4.00
C THR A 36 -0.70 -1.82 4.41
N ILE A 37 -0.11 -3.00 4.53
CA ILE A 37 -0.79 -4.19 5.06
C ILE A 37 -1.33 -3.94 6.47
N GLU A 38 -0.58 -3.22 7.32
CA GLU A 38 -1.06 -2.82 8.65
C GLU A 38 -2.32 -1.97 8.56
N ALA A 39 -2.34 -0.95 7.68
CA ALA A 39 -3.51 -0.11 7.48
C ALA A 39 -4.70 -0.94 6.95
N TYR A 40 -4.46 -1.81 5.97
CA TYR A 40 -5.47 -2.76 5.46
C TYR A 40 -6.09 -3.60 6.59
N ASN A 41 -5.27 -4.17 7.47
CA ASN A 41 -5.78 -4.96 8.61
C ASN A 41 -6.63 -4.10 9.56
N LYS A 42 -6.26 -2.83 9.80
CA LYS A 42 -7.09 -1.89 10.59
C LYS A 42 -8.40 -1.54 9.88
N PHE A 43 -8.39 -1.35 8.57
CA PHE A 43 -9.60 -1.13 7.78
C PHE A 43 -10.53 -2.36 7.82
N CYS A 44 -9.99 -3.58 7.65
CA CYS A 44 -10.79 -4.80 7.78
C CYS A 44 -11.38 -4.97 9.19
N ALA A 45 -10.63 -4.62 10.24
CA ALA A 45 -11.13 -4.67 11.61
C ALA A 45 -12.23 -3.63 11.87
N TYR A 46 -12.17 -2.47 11.21
CA TYR A 46 -13.12 -1.37 11.40
C TYR A 46 -14.39 -1.50 10.55
N PHE A 47 -14.23 -1.75 9.25
CA PHE A 47 -15.33 -1.83 8.27
C PHE A 47 -15.86 -3.24 8.04
N GLY A 48 -15.14 -4.26 8.52
CA GLY A 48 -15.42 -5.67 8.22
C GLY A 48 -14.67 -6.15 6.98
N LYS A 49 -14.16 -7.38 7.02
CA LYS A 49 -13.33 -7.95 5.95
C LYS A 49 -14.07 -8.02 4.61
N ASP A 50 -15.37 -8.31 4.64
CA ASP A 50 -16.20 -8.44 3.43
C ASP A 50 -16.48 -7.09 2.74
N ALA A 51 -16.27 -5.97 3.44
CA ALA A 51 -16.43 -4.63 2.88
C ALA A 51 -15.17 -4.13 2.16
N ILE A 52 -14.05 -4.84 2.27
CA ILE A 52 -12.74 -4.40 1.79
C ILE A 52 -12.20 -5.37 0.73
N LEU A 53 -11.85 -4.83 -0.43
CA LEU A 53 -11.16 -5.56 -1.50
C LEU A 53 -9.66 -5.25 -1.47
N PRO A 54 -8.78 -6.22 -1.12
CA PRO A 54 -7.33 -6.02 -1.22
C PRO A 54 -6.87 -6.02 -2.68
N ILE A 55 -6.12 -4.97 -3.07
CA ILE A 55 -5.42 -4.90 -4.36
C ILE A 55 -3.93 -4.72 -4.06
N TYR A 56 -3.17 -5.81 -4.17
CA TYR A 56 -1.72 -5.77 -3.93
C TYR A 56 -0.96 -5.68 -5.24
N ILE A 57 -0.30 -4.53 -5.44
CA ILE A 57 0.56 -4.29 -6.59
C ILE A 57 1.99 -4.66 -6.22
N GLU A 58 2.55 -5.61 -6.95
CA GLU A 58 3.89 -6.13 -6.73
C GLU A 58 4.85 -5.58 -7.77
N VAL A 59 6.06 -5.24 -7.33
CA VAL A 59 7.16 -4.80 -8.19
C VAL A 59 8.41 -5.47 -7.68
N ASP A 60 9.25 -5.95 -8.58
CA ASP A 60 10.58 -6.47 -8.27
C ASP A 60 11.35 -5.51 -7.36
N ASP A 61 12.01 -6.06 -6.34
CA ASP A 61 12.70 -5.28 -5.32
C ASP A 61 13.85 -4.44 -5.91
N GLY A 62 14.55 -4.96 -6.92
CA GLY A 62 15.58 -4.24 -7.64
C GLY A 62 15.02 -3.03 -8.38
N ILE A 63 13.92 -3.22 -9.12
CA ILE A 63 13.20 -2.13 -9.78
C ILE A 63 12.72 -1.09 -8.76
N ARG A 64 12.13 -1.52 -7.65
CA ARG A 64 11.62 -0.65 -6.59
C ARG A 64 12.73 0.19 -5.97
N LEU A 65 13.88 -0.43 -5.66
CA LEU A 65 15.05 0.25 -5.12
C LEU A 65 15.62 1.27 -6.12
N MET A 66 15.79 0.87 -7.39
CA MET A 66 16.30 1.77 -8.42
C MET A 66 15.38 2.97 -8.65
N ARG A 67 14.06 2.76 -8.67
CA ARG A 67 13.08 3.85 -8.75
C ARG A 67 13.17 4.79 -7.54
N ALA A 68 13.42 4.27 -6.34
CA ALA A 68 13.62 5.10 -5.15
C ALA A 68 14.90 5.95 -5.25
N ILE A 69 16.02 5.35 -5.63
CA ILE A 69 17.31 6.04 -5.84
C ILE A 69 17.17 7.14 -6.89
N ASN A 70 16.56 6.82 -8.04
CA ASN A 70 16.39 7.78 -9.14
C ASN A 70 15.51 8.99 -8.75
N ARG A 71 14.56 8.81 -7.83
CA ARG A 71 13.76 9.93 -7.28
C ARG A 71 14.56 10.77 -6.28
N GLU A 72 15.37 10.11 -5.46
CA GLU A 72 16.21 10.76 -4.45
C GLU A 72 17.29 11.64 -5.10
N GLN A 73 17.91 11.14 -6.19
CA GLN A 73 18.90 11.88 -6.98
C GLN A 73 18.36 13.19 -7.59
N LYS A 74 17.04 13.33 -7.73
CA LYS A 74 16.40 14.54 -8.28
C LYS A 74 16.10 15.59 -7.21
N GLN A 75 16.27 15.27 -5.92
CA GLN A 75 16.08 16.24 -4.84
C GLN A 75 17.23 17.26 -4.84
N GLU A 76 16.95 18.51 -4.46
CA GLU A 76 17.99 19.52 -4.27
C GLU A 76 18.99 19.11 -3.18
N VAL A 77 18.48 18.45 -2.13
CA VAL A 77 19.27 17.88 -1.04
C VAL A 77 18.87 16.41 -0.84
N PRO A 78 19.57 15.47 -1.49
CA PRO A 78 19.28 14.05 -1.35
C PRO A 78 19.48 13.53 0.09
N GLN A 79 18.51 12.77 0.59
CA GLN A 79 18.44 12.18 1.92
C GLN A 79 18.52 10.66 1.84
N TYR A 80 19.65 10.14 1.33
CA TYR A 80 19.83 8.71 1.07
C TYR A 80 19.68 7.82 2.32
N GLU A 81 20.09 8.30 3.50
CA GLU A 81 19.94 7.55 4.75
C GLU A 81 18.48 7.27 5.08
N GLU A 82 17.61 8.29 4.98
CA GLU A 82 16.18 8.14 5.20
C GLU A 82 15.52 7.33 4.08
N MET A 83 15.96 7.47 2.83
CA MET A 83 15.50 6.65 1.72
C MET A 83 15.78 5.15 1.96
N CYS A 84 17.01 4.80 2.36
CA CYS A 84 17.38 3.43 2.71
C CYS A 84 16.58 2.90 3.90
N ARG A 85 16.39 3.73 4.94
CA ARG A 85 15.56 3.37 6.11
C ARG A 85 14.13 3.04 5.68
N ARG A 86 13.52 3.86 4.81
CA ARG A 86 12.17 3.63 4.26
C ARG A 86 12.09 2.33 3.46
N PHE A 87 13.05 2.09 2.57
CA PHE A 87 13.07 0.87 1.77
C PHE A 87 13.08 -0.39 2.63
N LEU A 88 13.94 -0.42 3.66
CA LEU A 88 14.03 -1.55 4.61
C LEU A 88 12.79 -1.68 5.50
N ALA A 89 12.20 -0.57 5.94
CA ALA A 89 10.96 -0.58 6.70
C ALA A 89 9.81 -1.14 5.85
N ASP A 90 9.69 -0.69 4.59
CA ASP A 90 8.69 -1.18 3.65
C ASP A 90 8.89 -2.67 3.38
N SER A 91 10.12 -3.15 3.14
CA SER A 91 10.38 -4.59 2.96
C SER A 91 9.93 -5.45 4.15
N LYS A 92 9.99 -4.91 5.37
CA LYS A 92 9.47 -5.60 6.57
C LYS A 92 7.94 -5.54 6.65
N ASP A 93 7.35 -4.41 6.27
CA ASP A 93 5.89 -4.22 6.26
C ASP A 93 5.19 -5.05 5.19
N PHE A 94 5.87 -5.32 4.08
CA PHE A 94 5.40 -6.12 2.96
C PHE A 94 6.10 -7.49 2.86
N SER A 95 6.56 -8.03 3.99
CA SER A 95 7.11 -9.39 4.02
C SER A 95 6.06 -10.43 3.62
N GLU A 96 6.51 -11.53 3.02
CA GLU A 96 5.67 -12.66 2.61
C GLU A 96 4.79 -13.20 3.74
N GLU A 97 5.32 -13.22 4.97
CA GLU A 97 4.59 -13.62 6.18
C GLU A 97 3.39 -12.70 6.43
N LYS A 98 3.62 -11.37 6.45
CA LYS A 98 2.54 -10.39 6.65
C LYS A 98 1.50 -10.42 5.52
N ILE A 99 1.93 -10.60 4.26
CA ILE A 99 1.01 -10.73 3.12
C ILE A 99 0.10 -11.95 3.31
N LYS A 100 0.68 -13.09 3.70
CA LYS A 100 -0.04 -14.33 3.96
C LYS A 100 -0.99 -14.21 5.15
N GLU A 101 -0.55 -13.62 6.26
CA GLU A 101 -1.37 -13.39 7.45
C GLU A 101 -2.57 -12.48 7.18
N ALA A 102 -2.38 -11.47 6.31
CA ALA A 102 -3.47 -10.60 5.86
C ALA A 102 -4.49 -11.31 4.94
N GLY A 103 -4.16 -12.51 4.45
CA GLY A 103 -4.97 -13.28 3.51
C GLY A 103 -5.02 -12.67 2.11
N ILE A 104 -3.97 -11.95 1.71
CA ILE A 104 -3.85 -11.36 0.37
C ILE A 104 -3.27 -12.43 -0.56
N ASN A 105 -4.13 -13.00 -1.39
CA ASN A 105 -3.78 -14.15 -2.25
C ASN A 105 -3.54 -13.77 -3.71
N GLN A 106 -4.03 -12.60 -4.15
CA GLN A 106 -3.88 -12.12 -5.52
C GLN A 106 -2.87 -10.97 -5.55
N ARG A 107 -1.95 -11.02 -6.50
CA ARG A 107 -0.91 -10.01 -6.74
C ARG A 107 -0.99 -9.54 -8.18
N PHE A 108 -0.74 -8.26 -8.40
CA PHE A 108 -0.70 -7.65 -9.72
C PHE A 108 0.72 -7.14 -9.98
N SER A 109 1.45 -7.80 -10.89
CA SER A 109 2.81 -7.38 -11.23
C SER A 109 2.80 -6.05 -12.00
N ASN A 110 3.69 -5.15 -11.60
CA ASN A 110 3.97 -3.88 -12.27
C ASN A 110 5.44 -3.80 -12.70
N ASP A 111 5.97 -4.95 -13.13
CA ASP A 111 7.31 -5.08 -13.72
C ASP A 111 7.29 -4.82 -15.23
N GLY A 112 6.16 -5.08 -15.88
CA GLY A 112 5.92 -4.84 -17.30
C GLY A 112 5.38 -3.44 -17.61
N THR A 113 4.40 -3.36 -18.51
CA THR A 113 3.73 -2.09 -18.81
C THR A 113 2.73 -1.75 -17.72
N ILE A 114 2.54 -0.45 -17.44
CA ILE A 114 1.54 0.00 -16.47
C ILE A 114 0.13 -0.36 -16.96
N GLU A 115 -0.09 -0.39 -18.27
CA GLU A 115 -1.35 -0.74 -18.90
C GLU A 115 -1.77 -2.18 -18.61
N ASP A 116 -0.82 -3.12 -18.64
CA ASP A 116 -1.09 -4.53 -18.30
C ASP A 116 -1.51 -4.67 -16.83
N CYS A 117 -0.76 -4.06 -15.91
CA CYS A 117 -1.11 -4.07 -14.48
C CYS A 117 -2.51 -3.46 -14.24
N ILE A 118 -2.82 -2.34 -14.90
CA ILE A 118 -4.14 -1.69 -14.78
C ILE A 118 -5.25 -2.58 -15.34
N ARG A 119 -5.02 -3.25 -16.48
CA ARG A 119 -5.99 -4.19 -17.07
C ARG A 119 -6.30 -5.30 -16.07
N ASP A 120 -5.28 -5.95 -15.54
CA ASP A 120 -5.44 -7.11 -14.67
C ASP A 120 -6.18 -6.73 -13.36
N ILE A 121 -5.87 -5.57 -12.78
CA ILE A 121 -6.61 -5.01 -11.63
C ILE A 121 -8.09 -4.76 -11.99
N LYS A 122 -8.36 -4.13 -13.14
CA LYS A 122 -9.74 -3.85 -13.57
C LYS A 122 -10.54 -5.14 -13.78
N GLU A 123 -9.93 -6.18 -14.33
CA GLU A 123 -10.58 -7.48 -14.52
C GLU A 123 -10.89 -8.14 -13.18
N ALA A 124 -9.96 -8.12 -12.24
CA ALA A 124 -10.17 -8.64 -10.89
C ALA A 124 -11.29 -7.91 -10.13
N ILE A 125 -11.31 -6.57 -10.20
CA ILE A 125 -12.39 -5.77 -9.59
C ILE A 125 -13.74 -6.14 -10.21
N LYS A 126 -13.83 -6.28 -11.54
CA LYS A 126 -15.07 -6.67 -12.20
C LYS A 126 -15.55 -8.05 -11.76
N GLN A 127 -14.67 -9.02 -11.62
CA GLN A 127 -15.03 -10.38 -11.20
C GLN A 127 -15.56 -10.45 -9.77
N GLN A 128 -15.09 -9.57 -8.87
CA GLN A 128 -15.54 -9.54 -7.47
C GLN A 128 -16.77 -8.66 -7.21
N LEU A 129 -17.14 -7.81 -8.17
CA LEU A 129 -18.34 -6.97 -8.09
C LEU A 129 -19.56 -7.59 -8.80
N LEU A 130 -19.38 -8.73 -9.47
CA LEU A 130 -20.45 -9.56 -10.05
C LEU A 130 -20.97 -10.56 -9.01
#